data_AF-A0A831XLK1-F1
#
_entry.id   AF-A0A831XLK1-F1
#
_cell.length_a   1.000
_cell.length_b   1.000
_cell.length_c   1.000
_cell.angle_alpha   90.00
_cell.angle_beta   90.00
_cell.angle_gamma   90.00
#
_symmetry.space_group_name_H-M   'P 1'
#
loop_
_entity.id
_entity.type
_entity.pdbx_description
1 polymer ?
#
loop_
_entity_poly.entity_id
_entity_poly.type
_entity_poly.pdbx_seq_one_letter_code
_entity_poly.pdbx_strand_id
1 'polypeptide(L)'
;MSMHMAKKVVLPLLVSLLAALPAAAAVKVQCPGDTNGDAQWTGSEVQPANTRCIHLAAGDGFVTMADGKLQYSFGFTDVTGVPENQVMETGMLAAEFSAPTIKLKEGEHVYLTLSNVGMVMRPDLFDPHSVHFHGFPNAAPIFDGEPMASISINMGSSLTYYYQAPEPGTYMYHCHVEATEHMQMGMLGNLYVTPLQDDLPNGTPLNLNGSTFVHTTGNKYVYNDGDGSTYYDVDFPIQIVGFDSRFHDQHIAIQPLPFAMMKDNYPMLNGRGYPDTVNPGALAAPAENGGKLSQKVSARITATAGQKVLLRISSLATVDFFTLQSLGIPMKVVGRDARILRSSTGQNLYYTTNSVTLGGGESVDVILDTTGIAPGTYFLYATDLNHLSNGPEDFGGMMTEIVIS
;
A
#
# COMPACT_ATOMS: atom_id res chain seq x y z
N MET A 1 -56.11 55.32 -48.45
CA MET A 1 -55.98 54.23 -47.45
C MET A 1 -54.51 53.92 -47.26
N SER A 2 -54.04 54.02 -46.03
CA SER A 2 -52.64 54.02 -45.61
C SER A 2 -51.98 52.64 -45.79
N MET A 3 -50.86 52.58 -46.51
CA MET A 3 -49.98 51.41 -46.55
C MET A 3 -49.14 51.38 -45.26
N HIS A 4 -49.43 50.46 -44.35
CA HIS A 4 -48.58 50.18 -43.20
C HIS A 4 -47.39 49.31 -43.63
N MET A 5 -46.21 49.94 -43.69
CA MET A 5 -44.92 49.26 -43.73
C MET A 5 -44.64 48.64 -42.35
N ALA A 6 -44.77 47.33 -42.22
CA ALA A 6 -44.26 46.60 -41.06
C ALA A 6 -42.72 46.48 -41.19
N LYS A 7 -41.99 47.25 -40.37
CA LYS A 7 -40.55 47.07 -40.18
C LYS A 7 -40.31 45.70 -39.51
N LYS A 8 -39.74 44.75 -40.26
CA LYS A 8 -39.18 43.52 -39.68
C LYS A 8 -37.92 43.91 -38.89
N VAL A 9 -38.00 43.84 -37.56
CA VAL A 9 -36.84 43.89 -36.68
C VAL A 9 -36.13 42.54 -36.82
N VAL A 10 -34.97 42.52 -37.45
CA VAL A 10 -34.07 41.38 -37.45
C VAL A 10 -33.33 41.41 -36.11
N LEU A 11 -33.71 40.53 -35.20
CA LEU A 11 -32.96 40.27 -33.96
C LEU A 11 -31.67 39.53 -34.37
N PRO A 12 -30.47 40.04 -34.07
CA PRO A 12 -29.26 39.30 -34.38
C PRO A 12 -29.21 38.09 -33.43
N LEU A 13 -29.31 36.89 -34.00
CA LEU A 13 -29.01 35.65 -33.29
C LEU A 13 -27.52 35.70 -32.96
N LEU A 14 -27.17 36.05 -31.71
CA LEU A 14 -25.81 35.93 -31.21
C LEU A 14 -25.53 34.42 -31.10
N VAL A 15 -25.01 33.83 -32.17
CA VAL A 15 -24.43 32.49 -32.11
C VAL A 15 -23.12 32.64 -31.34
N SER A 16 -23.19 32.41 -30.03
CA SER A 16 -22.00 32.18 -29.22
C SER A 16 -21.31 30.92 -29.76
N LEU A 17 -20.27 31.10 -30.58
CA LEU A 17 -19.26 30.07 -30.77
C LEU A 17 -18.64 29.82 -29.39
N LEU A 18 -19.17 28.86 -28.63
CA LEU A 18 -18.35 28.20 -27.62
C LEU A 18 -17.28 27.47 -28.42
N ALA A 19 -16.07 28.03 -28.44
CA ALA A 19 -14.90 27.24 -28.76
C ALA A 19 -14.88 26.10 -27.75
N ALA A 20 -15.22 24.89 -28.19
CA ALA A 20 -14.89 23.69 -27.45
C ALA A 20 -13.36 23.63 -27.42
N LEU A 21 -12.78 24.17 -26.34
CA LEU A 21 -11.39 23.89 -26.03
C LEU A 21 -11.29 22.36 -25.93
N PRO A 22 -10.33 21.71 -26.60
CA PRO A 22 -10.10 20.30 -26.35
C PRO A 22 -9.82 20.15 -24.87
N ALA A 23 -10.68 19.43 -24.16
CA ALA A 23 -10.37 19.00 -22.80
C ALA A 23 -9.21 18.02 -22.93
N ALA A 24 -7.99 18.49 -22.67
CA ALA A 24 -6.84 17.63 -22.49
C ALA A 24 -6.89 17.14 -21.04
N ALA A 25 -6.95 15.83 -20.84
CA ALA A 25 -6.66 15.26 -19.54
C ALA A 25 -5.17 15.53 -19.26
N ALA A 26 -4.90 16.34 -18.24
CA ALA A 26 -3.55 16.69 -17.82
C ALA A 26 -3.35 16.10 -16.43
N VAL A 27 -2.23 15.40 -16.24
CA VAL A 27 -1.75 15.08 -14.89
C VAL A 27 -1.53 16.40 -14.18
N LYS A 28 -2.24 16.60 -13.09
CA LYS A 28 -2.10 17.74 -12.19
C LYS A 28 -1.81 17.24 -10.80
N VAL A 29 -0.72 17.74 -10.23
CA VAL A 29 -0.29 17.39 -8.88
C VAL A 29 -0.52 18.59 -7.98
N GLN A 30 -1.17 18.37 -6.83
CA GLN A 30 -1.36 19.41 -5.82
C GLN A 30 -0.48 19.10 -4.61
N CYS A 31 0.70 19.70 -4.56
CA CYS A 31 1.60 19.62 -3.42
C CYS A 31 1.90 21.04 -2.91
N PRO A 32 1.54 21.41 -1.67
CA PRO A 32 1.77 22.77 -1.19
C PRO A 32 3.25 23.15 -1.16
N GLY A 33 3.60 24.27 -1.80
CA GLY A 33 4.98 24.76 -1.87
C GLY A 33 5.83 24.13 -2.98
N ASP A 34 5.32 23.09 -3.65
CA ASP A 34 5.86 22.57 -4.91
C ASP A 34 5.31 23.44 -6.06
N THR A 35 6.22 23.88 -6.93
CA THR A 35 5.91 24.79 -8.04
C THR A 35 6.07 24.13 -9.41
N ASN A 36 6.63 22.93 -9.47
CA ASN A 36 6.94 22.23 -10.71
C ASN A 36 6.00 21.02 -10.95
N GLY A 37 5.22 20.61 -9.93
CA GLY A 37 4.20 19.57 -10.03
C GLY A 37 4.75 18.14 -9.97
N ASP A 38 5.96 17.92 -9.49
CA ASP A 38 6.54 16.58 -9.32
C ASP A 38 6.35 15.99 -7.91
N ALA A 39 5.66 16.69 -7.00
CA ALA A 39 5.47 16.30 -5.60
C ALA A 39 6.77 16.19 -4.78
N GLN A 40 7.86 16.83 -5.21
CA GLN A 40 9.14 16.86 -4.52
C GLN A 40 9.69 18.29 -4.46
N TRP A 41 9.81 18.84 -3.25
CA TRP A 41 10.43 20.16 -3.08
C TRP A 41 11.92 20.11 -3.46
N THR A 42 12.30 20.89 -4.46
CA THR A 42 13.68 21.01 -4.94
C THR A 42 14.11 22.47 -5.10
N GLY A 43 15.42 22.71 -5.09
CA GLY A 43 15.99 24.03 -5.36
C GLY A 43 15.51 25.11 -4.38
N SER A 44 14.67 26.03 -4.86
CA SER A 44 14.14 27.17 -4.09
C SER A 44 12.78 26.91 -3.44
N GLU A 45 12.19 25.75 -3.66
CA GLU A 45 10.89 25.38 -3.08
C GLU A 45 11.01 25.14 -1.57
N VAL A 46 9.96 25.48 -0.85
CA VAL A 46 9.94 25.39 0.62
C VAL A 46 8.86 24.41 1.02
N GLN A 47 9.28 23.27 1.56
CA GLN A 47 8.37 22.29 2.17
C GLN A 47 7.68 22.91 3.39
N PRO A 48 6.33 22.97 3.41
CA PRO A 48 5.62 23.38 4.61
C PRO A 48 5.85 22.38 5.75
N ALA A 49 5.86 22.88 6.98
CA ALA A 49 6.09 22.03 8.14
C ALA A 49 5.10 20.87 8.19
N ASN A 50 5.60 19.68 8.58
CA ASN A 50 4.78 18.50 8.80
C ASN A 50 3.91 18.12 7.58
N THR A 51 4.40 18.36 6.36
CA THR A 51 3.69 18.08 5.11
C THR A 51 4.41 17.01 4.31
N ARG A 52 3.65 16.05 3.79
CA ARG A 52 4.14 14.97 2.94
C ARG A 52 3.39 14.95 1.62
N CYS A 53 4.12 14.97 0.50
CA CYS A 53 3.56 14.74 -0.82
C CYS A 53 3.97 13.36 -1.34
N ILE A 54 3.04 12.69 -2.01
CA ILE A 54 3.20 11.37 -2.62
C ILE A 54 2.50 11.42 -3.97
N HIS A 55 3.12 10.85 -5.01
CA HIS A 55 2.48 10.67 -6.30
C HIS A 55 2.51 9.21 -6.70
N LEU A 56 1.33 8.58 -6.79
CA LEU A 56 1.16 7.24 -7.31
C LEU A 56 0.60 7.29 -8.73
N ALA A 57 1.06 6.37 -9.58
CA ALA A 57 0.38 6.04 -10.83
C ALA A 57 -0.33 4.68 -10.69
N ALA A 58 -1.54 4.57 -11.21
CA ALA A 58 -2.31 3.32 -11.29
C ALA A 58 -2.48 2.90 -12.74
N GLY A 59 -2.21 1.63 -13.01
CA GLY A 59 -2.37 1.01 -14.31
C GLY A 59 -2.08 -0.49 -14.25
N ASP A 60 -1.74 -1.06 -15.38
CA ASP A 60 -1.48 -2.50 -15.51
C ASP A 60 0.00 -2.84 -15.72
N GLY A 61 0.28 -4.14 -15.76
CA GLY A 61 1.60 -4.71 -15.98
C GLY A 61 1.57 -6.20 -15.70
N PHE A 62 2.74 -6.77 -15.43
CA PHE A 62 2.89 -8.17 -15.10
C PHE A 62 3.75 -8.39 -13.85
N VAL A 63 3.56 -9.54 -13.22
CA VAL A 63 4.41 -10.08 -12.16
C VAL A 63 4.81 -11.51 -12.52
N THR A 64 5.95 -11.97 -12.01
CA THR A 64 6.40 -13.36 -12.22
C THR A 64 6.22 -14.14 -10.92
N MET A 65 5.43 -15.20 -10.97
CA MET A 65 5.28 -16.12 -9.85
C MET A 65 6.56 -16.92 -9.64
N ALA A 66 6.74 -17.51 -8.46
CA ALA A 66 7.97 -18.22 -8.10
C ALA A 66 8.24 -19.49 -8.93
N ASP A 67 7.21 -20.05 -9.57
CA ASP A 67 7.31 -21.14 -10.55
C ASP A 67 7.65 -20.65 -11.98
N GLY A 68 7.85 -19.34 -12.14
CA GLY A 68 8.10 -18.66 -13.41
C GLY A 68 6.83 -18.33 -14.21
N LYS A 69 5.63 -18.62 -13.71
CA LYS A 69 4.38 -18.25 -14.39
C LYS A 69 4.23 -16.72 -14.39
N LEU A 70 4.12 -16.15 -15.58
CA LEU A 70 3.78 -14.74 -15.74
C LEU A 70 2.29 -14.52 -15.43
N GLN A 71 1.97 -13.50 -14.65
CA GLN A 71 0.59 -13.09 -14.35
C GLN A 71 0.36 -11.65 -14.74
N TYR A 72 -0.74 -11.41 -15.44
CA TYR A 72 -1.23 -10.06 -15.70
C TYR A 72 -1.75 -9.45 -14.40
N SER A 73 -1.39 -8.21 -14.09
CA SER A 73 -1.72 -7.57 -12.82
C SER A 73 -2.06 -6.10 -12.99
N PHE A 74 -2.86 -5.59 -12.06
CA PHE A 74 -3.05 -4.17 -11.84
C PHE A 74 -2.20 -3.77 -10.64
N GLY A 75 -1.82 -2.50 -10.56
CA GLY A 75 -1.05 -2.06 -9.41
C GLY A 75 -0.88 -0.56 -9.34
N PHE A 76 -0.24 -0.14 -8.25
CA PHE A 76 0.27 1.21 -8.09
C PHE A 76 1.78 1.21 -8.27
N THR A 77 2.35 2.31 -8.74
CA THR A 77 3.79 2.59 -8.70
C THR A 77 4.01 3.97 -8.11
N ASP A 78 5.12 4.15 -7.41
CA ASP A 78 5.55 5.47 -6.93
C ASP A 78 6.19 6.23 -8.11
N VAL A 79 5.69 7.43 -8.37
CA VAL A 79 6.18 8.39 -9.38
C VAL A 79 6.43 9.75 -8.74
N THR A 80 6.61 9.81 -7.42
CA THR A 80 7.05 11.02 -6.72
C THR A 80 8.40 11.48 -7.27
N GLY A 81 8.52 12.76 -7.59
CA GLY A 81 9.69 13.37 -8.24
C GLY A 81 9.72 13.20 -9.76
N VAL A 82 8.68 12.62 -10.38
CA VAL A 82 8.57 12.52 -11.83
C VAL A 82 7.85 13.76 -12.38
N PRO A 83 8.43 14.49 -13.34
CA PRO A 83 7.77 15.64 -13.97
C PRO A 83 6.41 15.27 -14.57
N GLU A 84 5.40 16.15 -14.43
CA GLU A 84 4.01 15.87 -14.85
C GLU A 84 3.89 15.33 -16.29
N ASN A 85 4.72 15.83 -17.21
CA ASN A 85 4.73 15.42 -18.61
C ASN A 85 5.36 14.04 -18.89
N GLN A 86 5.97 13.40 -17.88
CA GLN A 86 6.60 12.07 -17.96
C GLN A 86 5.85 11.02 -17.14
N VAL A 87 4.87 11.41 -16.32
CA VAL A 87 4.13 10.50 -15.43
C VAL A 87 3.45 9.37 -16.18
N MET A 88 2.81 9.67 -17.32
CA MET A 88 2.14 8.66 -18.14
C MET A 88 3.13 7.60 -18.65
N GLU A 89 4.24 8.04 -19.26
CA GLU A 89 5.27 7.13 -19.77
C GLU A 89 5.92 6.31 -18.66
N THR A 90 6.16 6.93 -17.50
CA THR A 90 6.79 6.27 -16.35
C THR A 90 5.87 5.22 -15.75
N GLY A 91 4.59 5.55 -15.53
CA GLY A 91 3.63 4.68 -14.84
C GLY A 91 3.03 3.55 -15.69
N MET A 92 2.92 3.71 -17.01
CA MET A 92 2.37 2.65 -17.88
C MET A 92 3.19 1.37 -17.78
N LEU A 93 2.56 0.18 -17.65
CA LEU A 93 3.28 -1.11 -17.47
C LEU A 93 4.15 -1.19 -16.21
N ALA A 94 3.95 -0.30 -15.24
CA ALA A 94 4.75 -0.22 -14.02
C ALA A 94 4.05 -0.79 -12.79
N ALA A 95 2.92 -1.51 -12.96
CA ALA A 95 2.17 -2.08 -11.84
C ALA A 95 3.09 -2.86 -10.88
N GLU A 96 3.10 -2.47 -9.61
CA GLU A 96 3.84 -3.17 -8.56
C GLU A 96 2.94 -4.07 -7.74
N PHE A 97 3.49 -5.21 -7.31
CA PHE A 97 2.86 -6.12 -6.37
C PHE A 97 3.90 -6.70 -5.39
N SER A 98 3.78 -6.47 -4.08
CA SER A 98 2.86 -5.51 -3.44
C SER A 98 3.08 -4.08 -3.93
N ALA A 99 2.05 -3.24 -3.88
CA ALA A 99 2.17 -1.81 -4.18
C ALA A 99 3.17 -1.11 -3.22
N PRO A 100 3.68 0.10 -3.59
CA PRO A 100 4.65 0.83 -2.78
C PRO A 100 4.23 0.98 -1.32
N THR A 101 5.15 0.70 -0.40
CA THR A 101 4.87 0.85 1.03
C THR A 101 4.92 2.32 1.45
N ILE A 102 3.80 2.82 1.98
CA ILE A 102 3.69 4.21 2.45
C ILE A 102 4.10 4.27 3.93
N LYS A 103 5.21 4.96 4.24
CA LYS A 103 5.63 5.31 5.62
C LYS A 103 5.25 6.75 5.92
N LEU A 104 4.44 6.97 6.94
CA LEU A 104 4.04 8.30 7.43
C LEU A 104 4.47 8.51 8.89
N LYS A 105 4.50 9.76 9.32
CA LYS A 105 4.62 10.16 10.73
C LYS A 105 3.27 10.66 11.22
N GLU A 106 2.90 10.30 12.45
CA GLU A 106 1.65 10.74 13.08
C GLU A 106 1.49 12.26 12.98
N GLY A 107 0.29 12.68 12.59
CA GLY A 107 -0.08 14.08 12.44
C GLY A 107 0.35 14.74 11.13
N GLU A 108 1.14 14.09 10.26
CA GLU A 108 1.53 14.65 8.95
C GLU A 108 0.31 15.03 8.09
N HIS A 109 0.41 16.17 7.40
CA HIS A 109 -0.50 16.59 6.35
C HIS A 109 -0.10 15.93 5.03
N VAL A 110 -0.87 14.94 4.59
CA VAL A 110 -0.54 14.10 3.45
C VAL A 110 -1.34 14.52 2.22
N TYR A 111 -0.62 14.87 1.15
CA TYR A 111 -1.16 15.15 -0.17
C TYR A 111 -0.75 14.01 -1.11
N LEU A 112 -1.66 13.07 -1.34
CA LEU A 112 -1.42 11.92 -2.21
C LEU A 112 -2.09 12.19 -3.55
N THR A 113 -1.32 12.31 -4.62
CA THR A 113 -1.87 12.37 -5.98
C THR A 113 -1.91 10.97 -6.58
N LEU A 114 -3.06 10.58 -7.12
CA LEU A 114 -3.20 9.40 -7.96
C LEU A 114 -3.37 9.84 -9.41
N SER A 115 -2.50 9.38 -10.31
CA SER A 115 -2.68 9.45 -11.76
C SER A 115 -3.11 8.10 -12.32
N ASN A 116 -4.24 8.03 -13.01
CA ASN A 116 -4.61 6.82 -13.74
C ASN A 116 -3.94 6.83 -15.11
N VAL A 117 -2.93 5.98 -15.31
CA VAL A 117 -2.14 5.91 -16.55
C VAL A 117 -2.73 4.96 -17.59
N GLY A 118 -3.82 4.27 -17.24
CA GLY A 118 -4.56 3.37 -18.11
C GLY A 118 -3.97 1.96 -18.20
N MET A 119 -4.66 1.14 -19.02
CA MET A 119 -4.45 -0.29 -19.16
C MET A 119 -3.84 -0.58 -20.54
N VAL A 120 -2.51 -0.70 -20.61
CA VAL A 120 -1.79 -0.87 -21.89
C VAL A 120 -2.07 -2.24 -22.49
N MET A 121 -2.17 -3.27 -21.65
CA MET A 121 -2.40 -4.65 -22.08
C MET A 121 -3.88 -4.96 -22.30
N ARG A 122 -4.76 -4.18 -21.66
CA ARG A 122 -6.21 -4.24 -21.82
C ARG A 122 -6.78 -2.88 -22.25
N PRO A 123 -6.46 -2.39 -23.47
CA PRO A 123 -6.91 -1.08 -23.93
C PRO A 123 -8.44 -0.99 -24.13
N ASP A 124 -9.13 -2.12 -24.07
CA ASP A 124 -10.59 -2.22 -24.05
C ASP A 124 -11.20 -1.94 -22.65
N LEU A 125 -10.38 -1.92 -21.60
CA LEU A 125 -10.78 -1.69 -20.22
C LEU A 125 -10.55 -0.22 -19.83
N PHE A 126 -11.64 0.48 -19.53
CA PHE A 126 -11.64 1.91 -19.19
C PHE A 126 -11.82 2.16 -17.69
N ASP A 127 -11.19 1.32 -16.89
CA ASP A 127 -11.39 1.32 -15.45
C ASP A 127 -10.86 2.60 -14.82
N PRO A 128 -11.70 3.29 -14.02
CA PRO A 128 -11.17 4.29 -13.13
C PRO A 128 -10.48 3.62 -11.95
N HIS A 129 -9.60 4.35 -11.28
CA HIS A 129 -8.95 3.87 -10.06
C HIS A 129 -9.14 4.85 -8.92
N SER A 130 -8.97 4.38 -7.69
CA SER A 130 -8.98 5.20 -6.48
C SER A 130 -7.92 4.72 -5.50
N VAL A 131 -7.67 5.50 -4.45
CA VAL A 131 -6.88 5.09 -3.29
C VAL A 131 -7.78 5.16 -2.07
N HIS A 132 -7.99 4.02 -1.41
CA HIS A 132 -8.75 3.89 -0.18
C HIS A 132 -7.86 3.34 0.93
N PHE A 133 -7.94 3.93 2.11
CA PHE A 133 -7.13 3.58 3.29
C PHE A 133 -8.00 2.90 4.34
N HIS A 134 -7.63 1.69 4.75
CA HIS A 134 -8.30 1.01 5.85
C HIS A 134 -7.93 1.70 7.17
N GLY A 135 -8.92 2.06 7.98
CA GLY A 135 -8.70 2.60 9.33
C GLY A 135 -8.28 4.07 9.41
N PHE A 136 -8.21 4.79 8.28
CA PHE A 136 -7.91 6.22 8.27
C PHE A 136 -9.17 7.08 8.47
N PRO A 137 -9.13 8.08 9.37
CA PRO A 137 -10.16 9.10 9.42
C PRO A 137 -9.97 10.08 8.26
N ASN A 138 -10.83 9.99 7.25
CA ASN A 138 -10.76 10.89 6.09
C ASN A 138 -11.17 12.32 6.48
N ALA A 139 -10.48 13.32 5.92
CA ALA A 139 -10.81 14.73 6.12
C ALA A 139 -12.21 15.07 5.57
N ALA A 140 -12.61 14.39 4.50
CA ALA A 140 -13.95 14.45 3.91
C ALA A 140 -14.25 13.13 3.18
N PRO A 141 -15.53 12.73 3.04
CA PRO A 141 -15.90 11.51 2.31
C PRO A 141 -15.38 11.48 0.86
N ILE A 142 -15.21 12.66 0.24
CA ILE A 142 -14.71 12.79 -1.13
C ILE A 142 -13.28 12.24 -1.31
N PHE A 143 -12.50 12.16 -0.22
CA PHE A 143 -11.13 11.66 -0.21
C PHE A 143 -11.00 10.21 0.28
N ASP A 144 -12.11 9.52 0.54
CA ASP A 144 -12.07 8.14 1.03
C ASP A 144 -11.62 7.14 -0.05
N GLY A 145 -11.83 7.44 -1.33
CA GLY A 145 -11.58 6.50 -2.43
C GLY A 145 -12.61 5.39 -2.57
N GLU A 146 -13.57 5.28 -1.64
CA GLU A 146 -14.75 4.43 -1.70
C GLU A 146 -15.77 5.00 -2.73
N PRO A 147 -16.20 4.25 -3.76
CA PRO A 147 -16.88 4.84 -4.92
C PRO A 147 -18.24 5.50 -4.66
N MET A 148 -18.93 5.23 -3.55
CA MET A 148 -20.26 5.76 -3.30
C MET A 148 -20.23 7.20 -2.78
N ALA A 149 -19.18 7.58 -2.04
CA ALA A 149 -19.05 8.92 -1.47
C ALA A 149 -17.81 9.69 -1.97
N SER A 150 -16.99 9.09 -2.83
CA SER A 150 -15.72 9.66 -3.31
C SER A 150 -15.63 9.77 -4.84
N ILE A 151 -14.44 10.17 -5.32
CA ILE A 151 -14.13 10.33 -6.75
C ILE A 151 -13.28 9.14 -7.21
N SER A 152 -13.71 8.50 -8.29
CA SER A 152 -12.88 7.57 -9.06
C SER A 152 -12.19 8.32 -10.20
N ILE A 153 -10.91 8.04 -10.43
CA ILE A 153 -10.05 8.76 -11.36
C ILE A 153 -10.04 8.02 -12.69
N ASN A 154 -10.63 8.64 -13.71
CA ASN A 154 -10.62 8.11 -15.08
C ASN A 154 -9.20 8.12 -15.69
N MET A 155 -8.98 7.26 -16.68
CA MET A 155 -7.72 7.19 -17.43
C MET A 155 -7.27 8.57 -17.95
N GLY A 156 -5.98 8.83 -17.84
CA GLY A 156 -5.34 10.10 -18.22
C GLY A 156 -5.60 11.26 -17.26
N SER A 157 -6.38 11.04 -16.19
CA SER A 157 -6.69 12.07 -15.18
C SER A 157 -5.93 11.81 -13.89
N SER A 158 -5.88 12.83 -13.03
CA SER A 158 -5.36 12.72 -11.67
C SER A 158 -6.28 13.37 -10.64
N LEU A 159 -6.13 12.93 -9.39
CA LEU A 159 -6.76 13.54 -8.22
C LEU A 159 -5.75 13.59 -7.08
N THR A 160 -5.70 14.71 -6.37
CA THR A 160 -4.97 14.79 -5.10
C THR A 160 -5.93 14.62 -3.94
N TYR A 161 -5.68 13.59 -3.15
CA TYR A 161 -6.29 13.34 -1.86
C TYR A 161 -5.57 14.14 -0.76
N TYR A 162 -6.33 14.56 0.25
CA TYR A 162 -5.78 15.13 1.46
C TYR A 162 -6.16 14.29 2.69
N TYR A 163 -5.16 13.91 3.46
CA TYR A 163 -5.30 13.21 4.73
C TYR A 163 -4.50 13.90 5.83
N GLN A 164 -4.93 13.72 7.07
CA GLN A 164 -4.07 13.92 8.22
C GLN A 164 -3.70 12.55 8.77
N ALA A 165 -2.39 12.25 8.86
CA ALA A 165 -1.93 10.96 9.36
C ALA A 165 -2.47 10.74 10.79
N PRO A 166 -3.16 9.62 11.04
CA PRO A 166 -3.80 9.33 12.33
C PRO A 166 -2.77 8.90 13.37
N GLU A 167 -3.26 8.26 14.43
CA GLU A 167 -2.43 7.60 15.43
C GLU A 167 -1.48 6.56 14.80
N PRO A 168 -0.35 6.25 15.47
CA PRO A 168 0.61 5.27 14.99
C PRO A 168 0.01 3.86 14.92
N GLY A 169 0.45 3.09 13.92
CA GLY A 169 -0.02 1.72 13.71
C GLY A 169 0.22 1.23 12.29
N THR A 170 -0.13 -0.03 12.05
CA THR A 170 -0.09 -0.67 10.73
C THR A 170 -1.47 -0.65 10.08
N TYR A 171 -1.55 0.02 8.94
CA TYR A 171 -2.71 0.19 8.09
C TYR A 171 -2.44 -0.44 6.71
N MET A 172 -3.33 -0.20 5.76
CA MET A 172 -3.19 -0.68 4.39
C MET A 172 -4.01 0.20 3.45
N TYR A 173 -3.70 0.14 2.17
CA TYR A 173 -4.43 0.85 1.14
C TYR A 173 -4.68 -0.02 -0.09
N HIS A 174 -5.77 0.25 -0.80
CA HIS A 174 -6.08 -0.43 -2.05
C HIS A 174 -6.97 0.42 -2.96
N CYS A 175 -7.15 -0.03 -4.20
CA CYS A 175 -8.19 0.53 -5.06
C CYS A 175 -9.56 -0.03 -4.67
N HIS A 176 -10.55 0.86 -4.54
CA HIS A 176 -11.91 0.47 -4.14
C HIS A 176 -12.92 0.57 -5.30
N VAL A 177 -12.47 0.94 -6.50
CA VAL A 177 -13.25 0.74 -7.73
C VAL A 177 -13.33 -0.75 -8.01
N GLU A 178 -14.55 -1.26 -8.21
CA GLU A 178 -14.81 -2.70 -8.45
C GLU A 178 -13.98 -3.59 -7.54
N ALA A 179 -13.98 -3.26 -6.22
CA ALA A 179 -12.93 -3.63 -5.28
C ALA A 179 -12.48 -5.09 -5.35
N THR A 180 -13.41 -6.03 -5.55
CA THR A 180 -13.07 -7.46 -5.67
C THR A 180 -12.11 -7.73 -6.83
N GLU A 181 -12.36 -7.15 -8.01
CA GLU A 181 -11.50 -7.30 -9.18
C GLU A 181 -10.16 -6.60 -8.98
N HIS A 182 -10.16 -5.32 -8.61
CA HIS A 182 -8.92 -4.54 -8.54
C HIS A 182 -8.00 -5.03 -7.42
N MET A 183 -8.57 -5.52 -6.31
CA MET A 183 -7.81 -6.18 -5.25
C MET A 183 -7.21 -7.49 -5.75
N GLN A 184 -8.00 -8.35 -6.41
CA GLN A 184 -7.52 -9.62 -6.95
C GLN A 184 -6.42 -9.41 -8.00
N MET A 185 -6.54 -8.38 -8.83
CA MET A 185 -5.54 -8.06 -9.84
C MET A 185 -4.25 -7.46 -9.25
N GLY A 186 -4.24 -7.04 -7.98
CA GLY A 186 -3.00 -6.68 -7.26
C GLY A 186 -2.90 -5.25 -6.74
N MET A 187 -3.97 -4.44 -6.78
CA MET A 187 -3.93 -3.05 -6.30
C MET A 187 -3.95 -2.95 -4.76
N LEU A 188 -2.94 -3.53 -4.09
CA LEU A 188 -2.88 -3.78 -2.65
C LEU A 188 -1.54 -3.27 -2.08
N GLY A 189 -1.60 -2.40 -1.08
CA GLY A 189 -0.40 -1.74 -0.53
C GLY A 189 -0.39 -1.62 0.98
N ASN A 190 0.82 -1.56 1.54
CA ASN A 190 1.04 -1.34 2.96
C ASN A 190 1.12 0.14 3.28
N LEU A 191 0.54 0.52 4.41
CA LEU A 191 0.72 1.85 4.96
C LEU A 191 0.98 1.73 6.46
N TYR A 192 1.92 2.49 7.01
CA TYR A 192 2.02 2.60 8.46
C TYR A 192 2.41 3.99 8.90
N VAL A 193 1.95 4.30 10.10
CA VAL A 193 2.16 5.57 10.75
C VAL A 193 3.11 5.33 11.93
N THR A 194 4.21 6.07 11.94
CA THR A 194 5.21 6.03 13.02
C THR A 194 4.81 7.01 14.13
N PRO A 195 5.08 6.67 15.41
CA PRO A 195 4.67 7.51 16.54
C PRO A 195 5.53 8.77 16.64
N LEU A 196 4.96 9.83 17.23
CA LEU A 196 5.72 11.00 17.68
C LEU A 196 6.70 10.66 18.81
N GLN A 197 6.47 9.53 19.52
CA GLN A 197 7.39 9.04 20.56
C GLN A 197 8.82 8.78 20.06
N ASP A 198 9.00 8.47 18.78
CA ASP A 198 10.33 8.27 18.17
C ASP A 198 11.18 9.56 18.23
N ASP A 199 10.53 10.73 18.29
CA ASP A 199 11.16 12.06 18.17
C ASP A 199 11.28 12.78 19.52
N LEU A 200 11.10 12.07 20.64
CA LEU A 200 11.26 12.65 21.96
C LEU A 200 12.71 13.12 22.22
N PRO A 201 12.90 14.14 23.07
CA PRO A 201 14.24 14.52 23.51
C PRO A 201 14.99 13.37 24.17
N ASN A 202 16.30 13.29 23.95
CA ASN A 202 17.15 12.33 24.63
C ASN A 202 17.06 12.48 26.15
N GLY A 203 16.86 11.37 26.87
CA GLY A 203 16.69 11.37 28.32
C GLY A 203 15.25 11.54 28.80
N THR A 204 14.26 11.64 27.90
CA THR A 204 12.85 11.70 28.31
C THR A 204 12.42 10.40 29.00
N PRO A 205 11.96 10.45 30.26
CA PRO A 205 11.50 9.26 30.96
C PRO A 205 10.09 8.85 30.50
N LEU A 206 9.93 7.56 30.20
CA LEU A 206 8.66 6.92 29.83
C LEU A 206 8.13 6.15 31.06
N ASN A 207 7.27 6.83 31.84
CA ASN A 207 6.88 6.38 33.19
C ASN A 207 5.51 5.72 33.29
N LEU A 208 4.84 5.45 32.15
CA LEU A 208 3.55 4.76 32.21
C LEU A 208 3.76 3.31 32.73
N ASN A 209 2.74 2.76 33.41
CA ASN A 209 2.77 1.41 33.97
C ASN A 209 3.94 1.13 34.95
N GLY A 210 4.49 2.15 35.59
CA GLY A 210 5.65 2.01 36.48
C GLY A 210 6.95 1.67 35.74
N SER A 211 7.00 1.89 34.43
CA SER A 211 8.21 1.72 33.63
C SER A 211 9.30 2.70 34.08
N THR A 212 10.55 2.24 33.93
CA THR A 212 11.76 3.04 34.18
C THR A 212 12.50 3.30 32.87
N PHE A 213 11.86 3.03 31.73
CA PHE A 213 12.46 3.22 30.43
C PHE A 213 12.76 4.70 30.21
N VAL A 214 13.95 5.00 29.69
CA VAL A 214 14.35 6.36 29.32
C VAL A 214 14.60 6.38 27.82
N HIS A 215 13.88 7.24 27.12
CA HIS A 215 14.05 7.43 25.69
C HIS A 215 15.49 7.89 25.38
N THR A 216 16.11 7.24 24.41
CA THR A 216 17.38 7.63 23.82
C THR A 216 17.17 7.95 22.35
N THR A 217 17.84 8.99 21.86
CA THR A 217 17.75 9.38 20.44
C THR A 217 18.03 8.19 19.53
N GLY A 218 17.13 7.97 18.57
CA GLY A 218 17.19 6.83 17.65
C GLY A 218 16.35 5.63 18.07
N ASN A 219 15.79 5.62 19.28
CA ASN A 219 14.79 4.61 19.65
C ASN A 219 13.55 4.74 18.78
N LYS A 220 13.02 3.59 18.37
CA LYS A 220 11.78 3.50 17.62
C LYS A 220 10.75 2.68 18.39
N TYR A 221 9.49 3.03 18.22
CA TYR A 221 8.36 2.40 18.91
C TYR A 221 7.26 2.08 17.92
N VAL A 222 6.49 1.02 18.20
CA VAL A 222 5.33 0.71 17.36
C VAL A 222 4.23 1.76 17.56
N TYR A 223 4.05 2.21 18.81
CA TYR A 223 2.98 3.11 19.25
C TYR A 223 3.51 4.19 20.21
N ASN A 224 2.71 5.23 20.47
CA ASN A 224 2.94 6.17 21.59
C ASN A 224 2.64 5.49 22.93
N ASP A 225 3.48 4.54 23.33
CA ASP A 225 3.21 3.68 24.47
C ASP A 225 3.52 4.34 25.83
N GLY A 226 4.30 5.40 25.90
CA GLY A 226 4.63 6.10 27.16
C GLY A 226 5.35 5.24 28.21
N ASP A 227 5.67 3.97 27.94
CA ASP A 227 6.35 3.02 28.83
C ASP A 227 7.53 2.30 28.16
N GLY A 228 7.75 2.51 26.86
CA GLY A 228 8.81 1.89 26.06
C GLY A 228 8.60 0.40 25.75
N SER A 229 7.42 -0.15 26.06
CA SER A 229 7.14 -1.58 25.96
C SER A 229 6.97 -2.11 24.53
N THR A 230 6.83 -1.20 23.56
CA THR A 230 6.75 -1.44 22.11
C THR A 230 8.02 -1.00 21.37
N TYR A 231 9.12 -0.78 22.09
CA TYR A 231 10.43 -0.50 21.49
C TYR A 231 10.89 -1.64 20.56
N TYR A 232 11.46 -1.27 19.41
CA TYR A 232 12.10 -2.19 18.46
C TYR A 232 13.36 -1.60 17.82
N ASP A 233 14.24 -2.47 17.32
CA ASP A 233 15.50 -2.11 16.67
C ASP A 233 15.37 -2.01 15.14
N VAL A 234 14.68 -2.99 14.54
CA VAL A 234 14.49 -3.12 13.09
C VAL A 234 13.05 -3.49 12.76
N ASP A 235 12.51 -2.99 11.65
CA ASP A 235 11.14 -3.28 11.20
C ASP A 235 11.10 -3.88 9.78
N PHE A 236 10.18 -4.82 9.56
CA PHE A 236 9.91 -5.42 8.26
C PHE A 236 8.41 -5.43 7.97
N PRO A 237 7.97 -4.92 6.80
CA PRO A 237 6.58 -5.07 6.35
C PRO A 237 6.35 -6.50 5.86
N ILE A 238 5.22 -7.10 6.23
CA ILE A 238 4.79 -8.42 5.77
C ILE A 238 3.31 -8.32 5.35
N GLN A 239 3.08 -8.18 4.05
CA GLN A 239 1.73 -8.20 3.46
C GLN A 239 1.37 -9.62 3.05
N ILE A 240 0.25 -10.08 3.57
CA ILE A 240 -0.41 -11.33 3.19
C ILE A 240 -1.38 -11.02 2.06
N VAL A 241 -1.16 -11.69 0.93
CA VAL A 241 -1.98 -11.59 -0.29
C VAL A 241 -1.96 -12.93 -1.02
N GLY A 242 -2.88 -13.12 -1.96
CA GLY A 242 -2.88 -14.27 -2.84
C GLY A 242 -3.45 -13.91 -4.21
N PHE A 243 -3.08 -14.69 -5.22
CA PHE A 243 -3.68 -14.63 -6.56
C PHE A 243 -4.35 -15.95 -6.92
N ASP A 244 -5.51 -15.84 -7.57
CA ASP A 244 -6.17 -16.89 -8.32
C ASP A 244 -5.70 -16.80 -9.77
N SER A 245 -4.78 -17.69 -10.15
CA SER A 245 -4.23 -17.66 -11.49
C SER A 245 -5.23 -17.73 -12.63
N ARG A 246 -6.36 -18.42 -12.42
CA ARG A 246 -7.41 -18.53 -13.43
C ARG A 246 -8.11 -17.20 -13.61
N PHE A 247 -8.32 -16.43 -12.54
CA PHE A 247 -8.90 -15.10 -12.61
C PHE A 247 -8.05 -14.19 -13.51
N HIS A 248 -6.74 -14.19 -13.32
CA HIS A 248 -5.79 -13.39 -14.11
C HIS A 248 -5.71 -13.85 -15.57
N ASP A 249 -5.65 -15.18 -15.80
CA ASP A 249 -5.66 -15.76 -17.16
C ASP A 249 -6.95 -15.41 -17.91
N GLN A 250 -8.10 -15.49 -17.24
CA GLN A 250 -9.40 -15.12 -17.84
C GLN A 250 -9.50 -13.61 -18.06
N HIS A 251 -8.92 -12.81 -17.17
CA HIS A 251 -8.89 -11.36 -17.29
C HIS A 251 -8.16 -10.93 -18.55
N ILE A 252 -6.89 -11.30 -18.71
CA ILE A 252 -6.12 -10.91 -19.90
C ILE A 252 -6.70 -11.48 -21.20
N ALA A 253 -7.37 -12.64 -21.13
CA ALA A 253 -8.05 -13.27 -22.26
C ALA A 253 -9.46 -12.71 -22.56
N ILE A 254 -9.90 -11.67 -21.84
CA ILE A 254 -11.21 -11.03 -22.03
C ILE A 254 -12.35 -12.04 -21.89
N GLN A 255 -12.29 -12.87 -20.85
CA GLN A 255 -13.29 -13.87 -20.53
C GLN A 255 -14.11 -13.47 -19.29
N PRO A 256 -15.34 -14.00 -19.12
CA PRO A 256 -16.10 -13.79 -17.89
C PRO A 256 -15.32 -14.22 -16.65
N LEU A 257 -15.19 -13.31 -15.69
CA LEU A 257 -14.40 -13.51 -14.48
C LEU A 257 -15.12 -14.42 -13.48
N PRO A 258 -14.42 -15.38 -12.85
CA PRO A 258 -15.03 -16.39 -12.01
C PRO A 258 -15.23 -15.92 -10.55
N PHE A 259 -15.82 -14.75 -10.31
CA PHE A 259 -15.91 -14.11 -8.97
C PHE A 259 -16.39 -15.05 -7.85
N ALA A 260 -17.46 -15.82 -8.08
CA ALA A 260 -18.01 -16.72 -7.07
C ALA A 260 -17.17 -17.99 -6.83
N MET A 261 -16.20 -18.27 -7.72
CA MET A 261 -15.35 -19.46 -7.70
C MET A 261 -13.88 -19.09 -7.49
N MET A 262 -13.59 -17.85 -7.10
CA MET A 262 -12.22 -17.40 -6.86
C MET A 262 -11.58 -18.27 -5.79
N LYS A 263 -10.35 -18.70 -6.06
CA LYS A 263 -9.53 -19.43 -5.12
C LYS A 263 -8.08 -19.09 -5.35
N ASP A 264 -7.43 -18.57 -4.32
CA ASP A 264 -6.02 -18.25 -4.40
C ASP A 264 -5.20 -19.55 -4.50
N ASN A 265 -4.36 -19.61 -5.52
CA ASN A 265 -3.41 -20.70 -5.72
C ASN A 265 -1.96 -20.21 -5.77
N TYR A 266 -1.74 -18.90 -5.68
CA TYR A 266 -0.45 -18.29 -5.39
C TYR A 266 -0.53 -17.46 -4.11
N PRO A 267 -0.44 -18.09 -2.93
CA PRO A 267 -0.33 -17.41 -1.63
C PRO A 267 1.07 -16.79 -1.49
N MET A 268 1.14 -15.52 -1.09
CA MET A 268 2.38 -14.73 -1.18
C MET A 268 2.61 -13.85 0.04
N LEU A 269 3.90 -13.59 0.33
CA LEU A 269 4.33 -12.53 1.23
C LEU A 269 4.95 -11.40 0.41
N ASN A 270 4.43 -10.17 0.56
CA ASN A 270 4.89 -8.99 -0.18
C ASN A 270 4.88 -9.20 -1.72
N GLY A 271 3.90 -9.95 -2.23
CA GLY A 271 3.78 -10.28 -3.64
C GLY A 271 4.79 -11.32 -4.16
N ARG A 272 5.41 -12.10 -3.27
CA ARG A 272 6.38 -13.15 -3.64
C ARG A 272 6.02 -14.49 -3.00
N GLY A 273 6.17 -15.58 -3.75
CA GLY A 273 6.16 -16.94 -3.23
C GLY A 273 7.59 -17.42 -2.93
N TYR A 274 7.77 -18.33 -1.98
CA TYR A 274 9.06 -18.97 -1.74
C TYR A 274 9.49 -19.77 -2.99
N PRO A 275 10.76 -19.72 -3.43
CA PRO A 275 11.93 -19.15 -2.75
C PRO A 275 12.19 -17.64 -3.00
N ASP A 276 11.40 -16.94 -3.81
CA ASP A 276 11.66 -15.52 -4.11
C ASP A 276 11.54 -14.60 -2.89
N THR A 277 10.81 -15.03 -1.86
CA THR A 277 10.69 -14.35 -0.58
C THR A 277 12.03 -14.18 0.15
N VAL A 278 13.03 -15.04 -0.08
CA VAL A 278 14.36 -14.93 0.55
C VAL A 278 15.33 -14.02 -0.21
N ASN A 279 14.91 -13.50 -1.37
CA ASN A 279 15.70 -12.53 -2.12
C ASN A 279 15.59 -11.14 -1.44
N PRO A 280 16.71 -10.56 -0.95
CA PRO A 280 16.67 -9.27 -0.25
C PRO A 280 16.43 -8.07 -1.20
N GLY A 281 16.63 -8.25 -2.51
CA GLY A 281 16.46 -7.20 -3.51
C GLY A 281 15.12 -7.28 -4.24
N ALA A 282 14.92 -6.38 -5.21
CA ALA A 282 13.84 -6.50 -6.19
C ALA A 282 14.05 -7.74 -7.08
N LEU A 283 12.95 -8.39 -7.49
CA LEU A 283 13.01 -9.46 -8.48
C LEU A 283 13.22 -8.87 -9.88
N ALA A 284 13.69 -9.70 -10.81
CA ALA A 284 13.88 -9.27 -12.20
C ALA A 284 12.55 -8.78 -12.80
N ALA A 285 12.62 -7.71 -13.59
CA ALA A 285 11.46 -7.19 -14.29
C ALA A 285 10.99 -8.22 -15.34
N PRO A 286 9.67 -8.51 -15.41
CA PRO A 286 9.10 -9.19 -16.56
C PRO A 286 9.45 -8.47 -17.86
N ALA A 287 9.72 -9.22 -18.93
CA ALA A 287 10.09 -8.64 -20.21
C ALA A 287 8.97 -7.75 -20.77
N GLU A 288 7.73 -8.14 -20.51
CA GLU A 288 6.48 -7.49 -20.89
C GLU A 288 6.33 -6.10 -20.25
N ASN A 289 6.98 -5.85 -19.11
CA ASN A 289 6.96 -4.56 -18.44
C ASN A 289 7.96 -3.54 -19.02
N GLY A 290 8.71 -3.91 -20.07
CA GLY A 290 9.69 -3.01 -20.68
C GLY A 290 10.84 -2.63 -19.73
N GLY A 291 11.22 -3.55 -18.82
CA GLY A 291 12.29 -3.34 -17.84
C GLY A 291 11.84 -2.73 -16.50
N LYS A 292 10.54 -2.46 -16.32
CA LYS A 292 9.98 -1.95 -15.07
C LYS A 292 9.77 -3.09 -14.06
N LEU A 293 10.36 -2.92 -12.88
CA LEU A 293 10.28 -3.90 -11.78
C LEU A 293 8.87 -3.86 -11.15
N SER A 294 8.26 -5.02 -10.94
CA SER A 294 6.94 -5.13 -10.30
C SER A 294 7.00 -5.70 -8.88
N GLN A 295 7.96 -6.57 -8.54
CA GLN A 295 8.09 -7.17 -7.21
C GLN A 295 9.30 -6.59 -6.46
N LYS A 296 9.12 -5.41 -5.84
CA LYS A 296 10.22 -4.65 -5.19
C LYS A 296 10.38 -4.91 -3.69
N VAL A 297 9.32 -5.26 -2.99
CA VAL A 297 9.31 -5.39 -1.52
C VAL A 297 9.80 -6.76 -1.08
N SER A 298 10.88 -6.80 -0.30
CA SER A 298 11.43 -8.04 0.27
C SER A 298 10.56 -8.58 1.40
N ALA A 299 10.43 -9.90 1.51
CA ALA A 299 9.85 -10.58 2.67
C ALA A 299 10.91 -11.17 3.61
N ARG A 300 12.22 -11.05 3.27
CA ARG A 300 13.31 -11.58 4.09
C ARG A 300 13.51 -10.71 5.32
N ILE A 301 13.55 -11.36 6.49
CA ILE A 301 13.74 -10.71 7.79
C ILE A 301 15.18 -10.96 8.24
N THR A 302 15.87 -9.91 8.70
CA THR A 302 17.26 -10.01 9.19
C THR A 302 17.43 -9.25 10.49
N ALA A 303 18.16 -9.82 11.44
CA ALA A 303 18.47 -9.19 12.72
C ALA A 303 19.82 -9.65 13.26
N THR A 304 20.44 -8.84 14.11
CA THR A 304 21.55 -9.27 14.96
C THR A 304 21.00 -9.85 16.26
N ALA A 305 21.61 -10.93 16.76
CA ALA A 305 21.19 -11.53 18.03
C ALA A 305 21.11 -10.50 19.17
N GLY A 306 19.96 -10.47 19.87
CA GLY A 306 19.66 -9.50 20.93
C GLY A 306 18.78 -8.32 20.47
N GLN A 307 18.59 -8.12 19.17
CA GLN A 307 17.66 -7.12 18.65
C GLN A 307 16.19 -7.55 18.80
N LYS A 308 15.30 -6.56 18.89
CA LYS A 308 13.86 -6.71 18.76
C LYS A 308 13.44 -6.36 17.33
N VAL A 309 12.83 -7.33 16.66
CA VAL A 309 12.35 -7.19 15.28
C VAL A 309 10.85 -6.89 15.32
N LEU A 310 10.43 -5.78 14.74
CA LEU A 310 9.02 -5.50 14.47
C LEU A 310 8.62 -6.13 13.13
N LEU A 311 7.63 -7.01 13.15
CA LEU A 311 6.88 -7.39 11.96
C LEU A 311 5.59 -6.58 11.91
N ARG A 312 5.44 -5.78 10.85
CA ARG A 312 4.19 -5.08 10.53
C ARG A 312 3.41 -5.97 9.56
N ILE A 313 2.54 -6.81 10.11
CA ILE A 313 1.81 -7.81 9.34
C ILE A 313 0.44 -7.24 8.97
N SER A 314 0.11 -7.24 7.69
CA SER A 314 -1.19 -6.82 7.17
C SER A 314 -1.72 -7.91 6.23
N SER A 315 -3.02 -7.99 6.08
CA SER A 315 -3.65 -8.93 5.16
C SER A 315 -4.67 -8.21 4.31
N LEU A 316 -4.47 -8.25 2.99
CA LEU A 316 -5.42 -7.81 1.98
C LEU A 316 -5.92 -9.01 1.15
N ALA A 317 -5.90 -10.20 1.75
CA ALA A 317 -6.45 -11.41 1.17
C ALA A 317 -7.93 -11.22 0.79
N THR A 318 -8.30 -11.70 -0.40
CA THR A 318 -9.65 -11.55 -0.97
C THR A 318 -10.55 -12.75 -0.67
N VAL A 319 -9.98 -13.93 -0.50
CA VAL A 319 -10.74 -15.19 -0.41
C VAL A 319 -10.43 -16.04 0.82
N ASP A 320 -9.23 -15.93 1.41
CA ASP A 320 -8.75 -16.82 2.47
C ASP A 320 -8.35 -16.10 3.76
N PHE A 321 -8.39 -16.83 4.87
CA PHE A 321 -7.73 -16.47 6.11
C PHE A 321 -6.37 -17.15 6.16
N PHE A 322 -5.33 -16.39 6.52
CA PHE A 322 -3.98 -16.91 6.59
C PHE A 322 -3.49 -16.95 8.03
N THR A 323 -2.88 -18.07 8.40
CA THR A 323 -2.22 -18.23 9.69
C THR A 323 -0.72 -18.30 9.47
N LEU A 324 0.01 -17.27 9.90
CA LEU A 324 1.47 -17.26 9.90
C LEU A 324 2.01 -17.77 11.23
N GLN A 325 3.06 -18.57 11.17
CA GLN A 325 3.74 -19.16 12.32
C GLN A 325 5.24 -18.87 12.28
N SER A 326 5.81 -18.61 13.46
CA SER A 326 7.26 -18.53 13.69
C SER A 326 7.65 -19.58 14.74
N LEU A 327 8.31 -20.64 14.30
CA LEU A 327 8.84 -21.66 15.21
C LEU A 327 10.25 -21.28 15.66
N GLY A 328 10.46 -21.24 16.98
CA GLY A 328 11.76 -20.93 17.60
C GLY A 328 11.90 -19.48 18.07
N ILE A 329 11.11 -18.54 17.52
CA ILE A 329 11.06 -17.16 17.98
C ILE A 329 9.60 -16.77 18.26
N PRO A 330 9.19 -16.70 19.55
CA PRO A 330 7.83 -16.34 19.90
C PRO A 330 7.45 -14.93 19.43
N MET A 331 6.21 -14.79 19.00
CA MET A 331 5.60 -13.55 18.56
C MET A 331 4.92 -12.84 19.73
N LYS A 332 5.46 -11.71 20.18
CA LYS A 332 4.77 -10.82 21.13
C LYS A 332 3.86 -9.87 20.36
N VAL A 333 2.56 -10.09 20.41
CA VAL A 333 1.57 -9.21 19.76
C VAL A 333 1.35 -7.97 20.62
N VAL A 334 1.60 -6.79 20.03
CA VAL A 334 1.50 -5.51 20.73
C VAL A 334 0.41 -4.59 20.21
N GLY A 335 -0.09 -4.84 19.01
CA GLY A 335 -1.17 -4.08 18.39
C GLY A 335 -1.94 -4.88 17.36
N ARG A 336 -3.19 -4.48 17.11
CA ARG A 336 -4.07 -5.04 16.08
C ARG A 336 -4.88 -3.91 15.45
N ASP A 337 -5.03 -3.94 14.14
CA ASP A 337 -5.85 -2.98 13.36
C ASP A 337 -5.49 -1.52 13.68
N ALA A 338 -4.19 -1.23 13.67
CA ALA A 338 -3.58 0.05 14.02
C ALA A 338 -3.95 0.58 15.42
N ARG A 339 -4.24 -0.31 16.36
CA ARG A 339 -4.47 0.03 17.78
C ARG A 339 -3.56 -0.78 18.67
N ILE A 340 -2.92 -0.08 19.60
CA ILE A 340 -2.15 -0.70 20.68
C ILE A 340 -3.06 -1.60 21.53
N LEU A 341 -2.60 -2.80 21.86
CA LEU A 341 -3.30 -3.70 22.77
C LEU A 341 -3.12 -3.24 24.21
N ARG A 342 -3.90 -2.22 24.58
CA ARG A 342 -3.87 -1.60 25.90
C ARG A 342 -5.28 -1.27 26.36
N SER A 343 -5.55 -1.55 27.63
CA SER A 343 -6.82 -1.18 28.25
C SER A 343 -6.91 0.34 28.48
N SER A 344 -8.13 0.83 28.71
CA SER A 344 -8.37 2.23 29.08
C SER A 344 -7.70 2.68 30.39
N THR A 345 -7.31 1.73 31.25
CA THR A 345 -6.57 2.02 32.49
C THR A 345 -5.04 2.03 32.30
N GLY A 346 -4.57 1.83 31.06
CA GLY A 346 -3.15 1.81 30.72
C GLY A 346 -2.50 0.42 30.79
N GLN A 347 -3.18 -0.60 31.34
CA GLN A 347 -2.63 -1.96 31.43
C GLN A 347 -2.38 -2.55 30.05
N ASN A 348 -1.16 -3.06 29.84
CA ASN A 348 -0.76 -3.79 28.63
C ASN A 348 -1.54 -5.11 28.52
N LEU A 349 -2.19 -5.31 27.37
CA LEU A 349 -2.93 -6.54 27.01
C LEU A 349 -2.15 -7.38 25.99
N TYR A 350 -0.85 -7.17 25.90
CA TYR A 350 0.03 -7.93 25.02
C TYR A 350 0.01 -9.40 25.37
N TYR A 351 0.15 -10.25 24.36
CA TYR A 351 0.25 -11.68 24.54
C TYR A 351 1.32 -12.26 23.64
N THR A 352 1.86 -13.41 24.04
CA THR A 352 2.86 -14.13 23.28
C THR A 352 2.22 -15.36 22.64
N THR A 353 2.49 -15.57 21.36
CA THR A 353 1.98 -16.69 20.57
C THR A 353 3.07 -17.20 19.63
N ASN A 354 2.89 -18.37 19.04
CA ASN A 354 3.72 -18.85 17.94
C ASN A 354 3.06 -18.62 16.58
N SER A 355 1.78 -18.24 16.55
CA SER A 355 1.02 -18.02 15.32
C SER A 355 0.01 -16.88 15.44
N VAL A 356 -0.22 -16.19 14.33
CA VAL A 356 -1.26 -15.17 14.18
C VAL A 356 -2.11 -15.50 12.96
N THR A 357 -3.44 -15.37 13.10
CA THR A 357 -4.40 -15.58 12.01
C THR A 357 -5.01 -14.23 11.62
N LEU A 358 -5.04 -13.95 10.32
CA LEU A 358 -5.59 -12.72 9.75
C LEU A 358 -6.53 -13.04 8.58
N GLY A 359 -7.67 -12.36 8.54
CA GLY A 359 -8.52 -12.23 7.37
C GLY A 359 -8.15 -11.04 6.50
N GLY A 360 -8.87 -10.83 5.41
CA GLY A 360 -8.73 -9.62 4.59
C GLY A 360 -9.14 -8.36 5.37
N GLY A 361 -8.33 -7.30 5.26
CA GLY A 361 -8.54 -6.02 5.94
C GLY A 361 -8.03 -5.94 7.37
N GLU A 362 -7.34 -6.97 7.86
CA GLU A 362 -6.81 -7.02 9.23
C GLU A 362 -5.30 -6.76 9.29
N SER A 363 -4.83 -6.17 10.38
CA SER A 363 -3.39 -6.01 10.65
C SER A 363 -3.01 -6.39 12.07
N VAL A 364 -1.75 -6.79 12.26
CA VAL A 364 -1.17 -7.08 13.56
C VAL A 364 0.28 -6.61 13.61
N ASP A 365 0.66 -6.00 14.72
CA ASP A 365 2.03 -5.62 15.01
C ASP A 365 2.64 -6.60 16.01
N VAL A 366 3.74 -7.22 15.60
CA VAL A 366 4.40 -8.29 16.34
C VAL A 366 5.84 -7.95 16.59
N ILE A 367 6.30 -8.11 17.83
CA ILE A 367 7.71 -8.00 18.19
C ILE A 367 8.28 -9.41 18.37
N LEU A 368 9.35 -9.71 17.64
CA LEU A 368 10.22 -10.86 17.85
C LEU A 368 11.42 -10.41 18.68
N ASP A 369 11.53 -10.90 19.91
CA ASP A 369 12.69 -10.64 20.77
C ASP A 369 13.75 -11.70 20.53
N THR A 370 14.87 -11.33 19.91
CA THR A 370 15.96 -12.28 19.61
C THR A 370 16.94 -12.46 20.77
N THR A 371 16.66 -11.87 21.94
CA THR A 371 17.50 -12.06 23.14
C THR A 371 17.57 -13.54 23.53
N GLY A 372 18.78 -14.10 23.54
CA GLY A 372 19.01 -15.51 23.87
C GLY A 372 18.65 -16.49 22.76
N ILE A 373 18.26 -16.00 21.58
CA ILE A 373 18.07 -16.82 20.38
C ILE A 373 19.42 -17.02 19.70
N ALA A 374 19.75 -18.28 19.38
CA ALA A 374 21.01 -18.60 18.72
C ALA A 374 21.04 -18.06 17.28
N PRO A 375 22.19 -17.56 16.79
CA PRO A 375 22.36 -17.23 15.38
C PRO A 375 22.00 -18.40 14.48
N GLY A 376 21.33 -18.12 13.36
CA GLY A 376 20.80 -19.12 12.45
C GLY A 376 19.61 -18.64 11.63
N THR A 377 19.07 -19.54 10.82
CA THR A 377 17.87 -19.30 10.02
C THR A 377 16.65 -19.92 10.68
N TYR A 378 15.66 -19.08 10.93
CA TYR A 378 14.31 -19.44 11.37
C TYR A 378 13.32 -19.10 10.25
N PHE A 379 12.07 -19.47 10.40
CA PHE A 379 11.07 -19.30 9.35
C PHE A 379 9.82 -18.61 9.86
N LEU A 380 9.27 -17.75 9.01
CA LEU A 380 7.90 -17.26 9.11
C LEU A 380 7.12 -17.87 7.94
N TYR A 381 6.09 -18.67 8.22
CA TYR A 381 5.42 -19.45 7.18
C TYR A 381 3.96 -19.73 7.49
N ALA A 382 3.16 -20.00 6.46
CA ALA A 382 1.77 -20.40 6.60
C ALA A 382 1.64 -21.83 7.14
N THR A 383 0.72 -22.04 8.07
CA THR A 383 0.52 -23.38 8.68
C THR A 383 -0.31 -24.34 7.82
N ASP A 384 -1.10 -23.82 6.88
CA ASP A 384 -1.86 -24.63 5.93
C ASP A 384 -0.93 -25.07 4.80
N LEU A 385 -0.91 -26.36 4.51
CA LEU A 385 -0.08 -26.93 3.46
C LEU A 385 -0.45 -26.39 2.07
N ASN A 386 -1.74 -26.09 1.82
CA ASN A 386 -2.18 -25.50 0.56
C ASN A 386 -1.71 -24.05 0.40
N HIS A 387 -1.25 -23.42 1.48
CA HIS A 387 -0.66 -22.08 1.44
C HIS A 387 0.87 -22.12 1.27
N LEU A 388 1.45 -23.32 1.21
CA LEU A 388 2.88 -23.57 1.00
C LEU A 388 3.16 -24.15 -0.39
N SER A 389 2.47 -23.63 -1.40
CA SER A 389 2.56 -24.05 -2.80
C SER A 389 2.64 -22.84 -3.73
N ASN A 390 3.22 -23.01 -4.91
CA ASN A 390 3.16 -22.05 -6.01
C ASN A 390 2.33 -22.66 -7.14
N GLY A 391 1.05 -22.31 -7.23
CA GLY A 391 0.16 -22.83 -8.27
C GLY A 391 0.08 -24.37 -8.26
N PRO A 392 0.60 -25.07 -9.27
CA PRO A 392 0.62 -26.54 -9.30
C PRO A 392 1.78 -27.18 -8.51
N GLU A 393 2.74 -26.41 -8.00
CA GLU A 393 3.92 -26.95 -7.28
C GLU A 393 3.62 -27.26 -5.81
N ASP A 394 4.09 -28.42 -5.33
CA ASP A 394 3.82 -28.91 -3.96
C ASP A 394 4.56 -28.15 -2.85
N PHE A 395 5.61 -27.38 -3.17
CA PHE A 395 6.45 -26.68 -2.19
C PHE A 395 6.75 -25.25 -2.64
N GLY A 396 6.46 -24.27 -1.80
CA GLY A 396 6.68 -22.86 -2.07
C GLY A 396 5.74 -21.95 -1.30
N GLY A 397 5.25 -20.90 -1.94
CA GLY A 397 4.17 -20.08 -1.42
C GLY A 397 4.55 -19.21 -0.22
N MET A 398 3.68 -19.18 0.78
CA MET A 398 3.74 -18.22 1.89
C MET A 398 4.73 -18.65 2.98
N MET A 399 6.02 -18.52 2.68
CA MET A 399 7.14 -18.80 3.57
C MET A 399 8.27 -17.79 3.34
N THR A 400 8.97 -17.39 4.40
CA THR A 400 10.19 -16.58 4.31
C THR A 400 11.14 -16.91 5.46
N GLU A 401 12.36 -16.39 5.38
CA GLU A 401 13.43 -16.59 6.35
C GLU A 401 13.55 -15.42 7.33
N ILE A 402 13.77 -15.76 8.59
CA ILE A 402 14.25 -14.87 9.65
C ILE A 402 15.71 -15.26 9.93
N VAL A 403 16.65 -14.42 9.48
CA VAL A 403 18.09 -14.68 9.61
C VAL A 403 18.65 -13.89 10.77
N ILE A 404 19.15 -14.59 11.79
CA ILE A 404 19.80 -14.01 12.96
C ILE A 404 21.32 -14.18 12.82
N SER A 405 22.04 -13.05 12.76
CA SER A 405 23.51 -13.00 12.68
C SER A 405 24.18 -12.83 14.03
#